data_AF-A0A452XMP2-F1
#
_entry.id   AF-A0A452XMP2-F1
#
_cell.length_a   1.000
_cell.length_b   1.000
_cell.length_c   1.000
_cell.angle_alpha   90.00
_cell.angle_beta   90.00
_cell.angle_gamma   90.00
#
_symmetry.space_group_name_H-M   'P 1'
#
loop_
_entity.id
_entity.type
_entity.pdbx_description
1 polymer ?
#
loop_
_entity_poly.entity_id
_entity_poly.type
_entity_poly.pdbx_seq_one_letter_code
_entity_poly.pdbx_strand_id
1 'polypeptide(L)'
;KQGVSPNAVTYSTVIDAFCKKGRLDDAVIKFNQMIDTGVRPDTAVYRPLIQGFCTHGDLVKAKEYVTEMMKKGMLPPDIMFFSSIMQNLCTEGRVIEARNILDLMVHIGMRPDVPIFNLLIGGYCLVCKMKNATKMFDDMVSYGLEPSNITYGILINGYCKNRRIDDGLILFKEMLRKGLKPTTFNYNVILDGLFLAGRTVAAKEKFNEMVESGVSMCISTYSIVLCGLCRNNCSGEAITLFQKLSAMDVKFNIRIVNIMIDAFFRVQRKQEAKDLFAAITANGLVANVFTYSLMMTNLIKEGSVEEADTLFLSMEMSGCTSNSWMLNLIIRRLLEKGEIVKAGCYMSKVDAKSYSLEAKTVSFLISLFSGKGKYREHIRLLPTKYQFLEEAATVEWFAT
;
A
#
# COMPACT_ATOMS: atom_id res chain seq x y z
N LYS A 1 -32.74 34.03 -21.59
CA LYS A 1 -32.03 33.14 -20.64
C LYS A 1 -32.93 32.94 -19.43
N GLN A 2 -33.67 31.83 -19.35
CA GLN A 2 -34.46 31.50 -18.15
C GLN A 2 -33.48 31.18 -17.02
N GLY A 3 -33.41 32.05 -16.01
CA GLY A 3 -32.57 31.83 -14.84
C GLY A 3 -33.15 30.71 -14.00
N VAL A 4 -32.43 29.60 -13.89
CA VAL A 4 -32.78 28.54 -12.92
C VAL A 4 -32.52 29.11 -11.53
N SER A 5 -33.57 29.21 -10.71
CA SER A 5 -33.42 29.64 -9.31
C SER A 5 -32.62 28.59 -8.53
N PRO A 6 -31.55 28.97 -7.81
CA PRO A 6 -30.77 28.02 -7.01
C PRO A 6 -31.66 27.28 -5.99
N ASN A 7 -31.53 25.96 -5.94
CA ASN A 7 -32.22 25.12 -4.96
C ASN A 7 -31.23 24.54 -3.93
N ALA A 8 -31.73 23.75 -2.97
CA ALA A 8 -30.89 23.15 -1.92
C ALA A 8 -29.73 22.31 -2.48
N VAL A 9 -29.93 21.63 -3.62
CA VAL A 9 -28.87 20.85 -4.30
C VAL A 9 -27.78 21.78 -4.87
N THR A 10 -28.17 22.91 -5.47
CA THR A 10 -27.21 23.91 -5.96
C THR A 10 -26.35 24.46 -4.82
N TYR A 11 -26.98 24.86 -3.71
CA TYR A 11 -26.27 25.37 -2.54
C TYR A 11 -25.38 24.33 -1.87
N SER A 12 -25.88 23.11 -1.63
CA SER A 12 -25.09 22.03 -1.01
C SER A 12 -23.84 21.69 -1.81
N THR A 13 -23.92 21.69 -3.15
CA THR A 13 -22.76 21.42 -4.02
C THR A 13 -21.67 22.49 -3.87
N VAL A 14 -22.07 23.77 -3.83
CA VAL A 14 -21.12 24.89 -3.67
C VAL A 14 -20.52 24.90 -2.26
N ILE A 15 -21.35 24.66 -1.24
CA ILE A 15 -20.92 24.56 0.16
C ILE A 15 -19.92 23.41 0.34
N ASP A 16 -20.22 22.23 -0.21
CA ASP A 16 -19.33 21.07 -0.19
C ASP A 16 -17.99 21.38 -0.87
N ALA A 17 -18.02 22.04 -2.03
CA ALA A 17 -16.80 22.43 -2.74
C ALA A 17 -15.95 23.42 -1.94
N PHE A 18 -16.55 24.38 -1.23
CA PHE A 18 -15.83 25.29 -0.34
C PHE A 18 -15.26 24.57 0.88
N CYS A 19 -16.05 23.69 1.51
CA CYS A 19 -15.62 22.88 2.66
C CYS A 19 -14.42 21.99 2.32
N LYS A 20 -14.45 21.30 1.17
CA LYS A 20 -13.34 20.46 0.68
C LYS A 20 -12.05 21.24 0.39
N LYS A 21 -12.15 22.54 0.12
CA LYS A 21 -11.00 23.44 -0.09
C LYS A 21 -10.56 24.16 1.19
N GLY A 22 -11.17 23.87 2.34
CA GLY A 22 -10.91 24.56 3.60
C GLY A 22 -11.39 26.01 3.66
N ARG A 23 -12.18 26.45 2.68
CA ARG A 23 -12.76 27.80 2.61
C ARG A 23 -14.06 27.86 3.42
N LEU A 24 -13.97 27.60 4.72
CA LEU A 24 -15.14 27.44 5.59
C LEU A 24 -15.97 28.72 5.69
N ASP A 25 -15.35 29.88 5.74
CA ASP A 25 -16.08 31.16 5.81
C ASP A 25 -16.92 31.41 4.55
N ASP A 26 -16.39 31.08 3.37
CA ASP A 26 -17.16 31.14 2.12
C ASP A 26 -18.33 30.16 2.11
N ALA A 27 -18.14 28.97 2.69
CA ALA A 27 -19.22 27.99 2.86
C ALA A 27 -20.34 28.54 3.76
N VAL A 28 -19.99 29.20 4.86
CA VAL A 28 -20.95 29.86 5.76
C VAL A 28 -21.66 31.03 5.08
N ILE A 29 -20.95 31.85 4.30
CA ILE A 29 -21.55 32.93 3.52
C ILE A 29 -22.61 32.38 2.57
N LYS A 30 -22.32 31.26 1.89
CA LYS A 30 -23.29 30.61 0.98
C LYS A 30 -24.46 29.98 1.71
N PHE A 31 -24.23 29.42 2.89
CA PHE A 31 -25.31 28.91 3.74
C PHE A 31 -26.25 30.03 4.20
N ASN A 32 -25.72 31.16 4.64
CA ASN A 32 -26.56 32.30 5.04
C ASN A 32 -27.32 32.89 3.84
N GLN A 33 -26.67 33.02 2.68
CA GLN A 33 -27.33 33.43 1.43
C GLN A 33 -28.51 32.52 1.05
N MET A 34 -28.37 31.21 1.26
CA MET A 34 -29.46 30.25 1.03
C MET A 34 -30.69 30.56 1.90
N ILE A 35 -30.47 30.87 3.19
CA ILE A 35 -31.53 31.22 4.13
C ILE A 35 -32.16 32.56 3.75
N ASP A 36 -31.36 33.58 3.45
CA ASP A 36 -31.82 34.93 3.09
C ASP A 36 -32.65 34.93 1.80
N THR A 37 -32.37 34.00 0.89
CA THR A 37 -33.13 33.80 -0.36
C THR A 37 -34.38 32.91 -0.18
N GLY A 38 -34.68 32.50 1.05
CA GLY A 38 -35.87 31.72 1.39
C GLY A 38 -35.77 30.23 1.08
N VAL A 39 -34.60 29.74 0.66
CA VAL A 39 -34.40 28.31 0.40
C VAL A 39 -34.10 27.60 1.72
N ARG A 40 -34.95 26.63 2.10
CA ARG A 40 -34.79 25.93 3.38
C ARG A 40 -33.63 24.93 3.32
N PRO A 41 -32.63 25.03 4.23
CA PRO A 41 -31.59 24.01 4.36
C PRO A 41 -32.20 22.65 4.70
N ASP A 42 -31.64 21.59 4.13
CA ASP A 42 -31.97 20.21 4.43
C ASP A 42 -30.73 19.45 4.92
N THR A 43 -30.88 18.14 5.13
CA THR A 43 -29.77 17.27 5.56
C THR A 43 -28.60 17.26 4.57
N ALA A 44 -28.85 17.45 3.27
CA ALA A 44 -27.80 17.49 2.25
C ALA A 44 -26.95 18.77 2.32
N VAL A 45 -27.47 19.84 2.92
CA VAL A 45 -26.73 21.09 3.17
C VAL A 45 -25.95 21.05 4.48
N TYR A 46 -26.54 20.55 5.57
CA TYR A 46 -25.86 20.49 6.87
C TYR A 46 -24.70 19.49 6.89
N ARG A 47 -24.82 18.34 6.20
CA ARG A 47 -23.77 17.30 6.21
C ARG A 47 -22.41 17.81 5.71
N PRO A 48 -22.30 18.47 4.53
CA PRO A 48 -21.04 19.05 4.08
C PRO A 48 -20.46 20.12 5.02
N LEU A 49 -21.30 20.96 5.64
CA LEU A 49 -20.84 21.95 6.63
C LEU A 49 -20.23 21.26 7.85
N ILE A 50 -20.98 20.34 8.47
CA ILE A 50 -20.51 19.59 9.64
C ILE A 50 -19.21 18.83 9.28
N GLN A 51 -19.16 18.18 8.12
CA GLN A 51 -17.97 17.50 7.64
C GLN A 51 -16.79 18.46 7.44
N GLY A 52 -17.01 19.61 6.83
CA GLY A 52 -16.01 20.64 6.61
C GLY A 52 -15.39 21.12 7.93
N PHE A 53 -16.24 21.50 8.88
CA PHE A 53 -15.81 21.95 10.20
C PHE A 53 -15.12 20.86 11.02
N CYS A 54 -15.60 19.61 10.98
CA CYS A 54 -14.91 18.47 11.59
C CYS A 54 -13.54 18.24 10.96
N THR A 55 -13.46 18.24 9.64
CA THR A 55 -12.21 17.98 8.89
C THR A 55 -11.16 19.05 9.13
N HIS A 56 -11.55 20.29 9.41
CA HIS A 56 -10.62 21.41 9.63
C HIS A 56 -10.45 21.79 11.11
N GLY A 57 -11.03 21.01 12.03
CA GLY A 57 -10.77 21.09 13.46
C GLY A 57 -11.62 22.10 14.25
N ASP A 58 -12.54 22.82 13.62
CA ASP A 58 -13.46 23.73 14.32
C ASP A 58 -14.71 22.97 14.77
N LEU A 59 -14.55 22.23 15.88
CA LEU A 59 -15.60 21.37 16.43
C LEU A 59 -16.70 22.15 17.16
N VAL A 60 -16.44 23.42 17.51
CA VAL A 60 -17.44 24.29 18.12
C VAL A 60 -18.52 24.57 17.08
N LYS A 61 -18.15 25.04 15.89
CA LYS A 61 -19.11 25.23 14.79
C LYS A 61 -19.74 23.93 14.34
N ALA A 62 -18.97 22.83 14.28
CA ALA A 62 -19.54 21.52 13.93
C ALA A 62 -20.68 21.13 14.89
N LYS A 63 -20.48 21.32 16.20
CA LYS A 63 -21.51 21.06 17.23
C LYS A 63 -22.71 22.00 17.10
N GLU A 64 -22.48 23.28 16.82
CA GLU A 64 -23.55 24.26 16.59
C GLU A 64 -24.45 23.82 15.44
N TYR A 65 -23.87 23.43 14.30
CA TYR A 65 -24.63 22.94 13.15
C TYR A 65 -25.37 21.63 13.40
N VAL A 66 -24.79 20.68 14.14
CA VAL A 66 -25.50 19.46 14.59
C VAL A 66 -26.70 19.84 15.46
N THR A 67 -26.51 20.76 16.41
CA THR A 67 -27.56 21.20 17.33
C THR A 67 -28.67 21.96 16.59
N GLU A 68 -28.31 22.83 15.65
CA GLU A 68 -29.26 23.57 14.80
C GLU A 68 -30.09 22.61 13.94
N MET A 69 -29.43 21.63 13.31
CA MET A 69 -30.07 20.58 12.51
C MET A 69 -31.12 19.81 13.34
N MET A 70 -30.77 19.41 14.56
CA MET A 70 -31.69 18.72 15.47
C MET A 70 -32.87 19.60 15.91
N LYS A 71 -32.62 20.88 16.24
CA LYS A 71 -33.69 21.84 16.60
C LYS A 71 -34.70 22.05 15.47
N LYS A 72 -34.29 21.86 14.22
CA LYS A 72 -35.16 21.94 13.03
C LYS A 72 -35.91 20.63 12.75
N GLY A 73 -35.83 19.63 13.63
CA GLY A 73 -36.51 18.35 13.49
C GLY A 73 -35.86 17.38 12.51
N MET A 74 -34.62 17.65 12.07
CA MET A 74 -33.88 16.74 11.18
C MET A 74 -33.12 15.69 12.00
N LEU A 75 -32.87 14.53 11.38
CA LEU A 75 -32.09 13.47 12.00
C LEU A 75 -30.61 13.88 12.11
N PRO A 76 -29.96 13.77 13.29
CA PRO A 76 -28.54 14.07 13.41
C PRO A 76 -27.71 13.15 12.50
N PRO A 77 -26.48 13.54 12.14
CA PRO A 77 -25.54 12.62 11.50
C PRO A 77 -25.39 11.34 12.34
N ASP A 78 -25.11 10.21 11.71
CA ASP A 78 -24.96 8.92 12.40
C ASP A 78 -23.48 8.62 12.73
N ILE A 79 -23.25 7.51 13.45
CA ILE A 79 -21.91 7.05 13.79
C ILE A 79 -21.04 6.78 12.54
N MET A 80 -21.66 6.33 11.44
CA MET A 80 -20.98 6.02 10.19
C MET A 80 -20.45 7.29 9.50
N PHE A 81 -21.21 8.38 9.54
CA PHE A 81 -20.79 9.69 9.06
C PHE A 81 -19.51 10.15 9.77
N PHE A 82 -19.49 10.14 11.11
CA PHE A 82 -18.30 10.54 11.86
C PHE A 82 -17.13 9.56 11.67
N SER A 83 -17.40 8.25 11.64
CA SER A 83 -16.39 7.22 11.36
C SER A 83 -15.69 7.45 10.02
N SER A 84 -16.42 7.87 8.98
CA SER A 84 -15.82 8.16 7.67
C SER A 84 -14.85 9.35 7.73
N ILE A 85 -15.23 10.42 8.43
CA ILE A 85 -14.38 11.61 8.61
C ILE A 85 -13.12 11.24 9.40
N MET A 86 -13.29 10.51 10.51
CA MET A 86 -12.18 10.03 11.33
C MET A 86 -11.23 9.14 10.51
N GLN A 87 -11.78 8.25 9.68
CA GLN A 87 -10.98 7.34 8.85
C GLN A 87 -10.09 8.11 7.87
N ASN A 88 -10.66 9.12 7.20
CA ASN A 88 -9.93 9.98 6.27
C ASN A 88 -8.81 10.75 7.00
N LEU A 89 -9.12 11.37 8.13
CA LEU A 89 -8.13 12.07 8.95
C LEU A 89 -7.01 11.14 9.42
N CYS A 90 -7.33 9.93 9.86
CA CYS A 90 -6.31 8.95 10.24
C CYS A 90 -5.41 8.53 9.07
N THR A 91 -5.97 8.36 7.86
CA THR A 91 -5.16 8.07 6.66
C THR A 91 -4.26 9.23 6.22
N GLU A 92 -4.67 10.47 6.51
CA GLU A 92 -3.85 11.68 6.31
C GLU A 92 -2.80 11.90 7.42
N GLY A 93 -2.77 11.06 8.46
CA GLY A 93 -1.90 11.22 9.63
C GLY A 93 -2.40 12.25 10.65
N ARG A 94 -3.58 12.82 10.42
CA ARG A 94 -4.29 13.83 11.24
C ARG A 94 -5.08 13.18 12.39
N VAL A 95 -4.41 12.30 13.12
CA VAL A 95 -5.04 11.45 14.15
C VAL A 95 -5.51 12.25 15.36
N ILE A 96 -4.92 13.43 15.62
CA ILE A 96 -5.34 14.32 16.70
C ILE A 96 -6.72 14.90 16.38
N GLU A 97 -6.94 15.41 15.15
CA GLU A 97 -8.27 15.86 14.76
C GLU A 97 -9.30 14.73 14.79
N ALA A 98 -8.93 13.52 14.36
CA ALA A 98 -9.81 12.35 14.46
C ALA A 98 -10.20 12.05 15.92
N ARG A 99 -9.25 12.15 16.87
CA ARG A 99 -9.55 11.99 18.31
C ARG A 99 -10.49 13.07 18.82
N ASN A 100 -10.33 14.31 18.38
CA ASN A 100 -11.23 15.39 18.81
C ASN A 100 -12.67 15.15 18.31
N ILE A 101 -12.86 14.49 17.15
CA ILE A 101 -14.19 14.09 16.67
C ILE A 101 -14.83 13.05 17.59
N LEU A 102 -14.05 12.11 18.16
CA LEU A 102 -14.58 11.20 19.19
C LEU A 102 -15.13 11.98 20.39
N ASP A 103 -14.40 13.01 20.85
CA ASP A 103 -14.87 13.88 21.94
C ASP A 103 -16.17 14.59 21.55
N LEU A 104 -16.27 15.11 20.31
CA LEU A 104 -17.51 15.71 19.78
C LEU A 104 -18.68 14.71 19.79
N MET A 105 -18.47 13.48 19.33
CA MET A 105 -19.50 12.42 19.31
C MET A 105 -20.08 12.19 20.71
N VAL A 106 -19.21 12.10 21.72
CA VAL A 106 -19.63 11.96 23.13
C VAL A 106 -20.43 13.18 23.59
N HIS A 107 -19.99 14.40 23.22
CA HIS A 107 -20.66 15.65 23.61
C HIS A 107 -22.04 15.84 22.96
N ILE A 108 -22.30 15.23 21.80
CA ILE A 108 -23.62 15.22 21.17
C ILE A 108 -24.49 14.03 21.60
N GLY A 109 -24.04 13.27 22.61
CA GLY A 109 -24.80 12.17 23.20
C GLY A 109 -24.70 10.84 22.45
N MET A 110 -23.76 10.70 21.51
CA MET A 110 -23.50 9.41 20.88
C MET A 110 -22.64 8.55 21.79
N ARG A 111 -22.90 7.24 21.78
CA ARG A 111 -22.07 6.24 22.43
C ARG A 111 -21.11 5.63 21.41
N PRO A 112 -19.80 5.91 21.49
CA PRO A 112 -18.82 5.27 20.62
C PRO A 112 -18.78 3.75 20.86
N ASP A 113 -18.52 3.00 19.80
CA ASP A 113 -18.43 1.54 19.81
C ASP A 113 -16.99 1.06 19.52
N VAL A 114 -16.80 -0.26 19.52
CA VAL A 114 -15.48 -0.89 19.29
C VAL A 114 -14.84 -0.46 17.96
N PRO A 115 -15.56 -0.44 16.81
CA PRO A 115 -15.03 0.09 15.55
C PRO A 115 -14.43 1.51 15.64
N ILE A 116 -15.07 2.45 16.33
CA ILE A 116 -14.56 3.81 16.47
C ILE A 116 -13.22 3.85 17.21
N PHE A 117 -13.09 3.11 18.30
CA PHE A 117 -11.81 2.99 19.01
C PHE A 117 -10.74 2.28 18.17
N ASN A 118 -11.11 1.21 17.47
CA ASN A 118 -10.21 0.49 16.57
C ASN A 118 -9.63 1.40 15.48
N LEU A 119 -10.43 2.33 14.94
CA LEU A 119 -10.00 3.32 13.97
C LEU A 119 -8.91 4.22 14.55
N LEU A 120 -9.10 4.78 15.75
CA LEU A 120 -8.09 5.63 16.40
C LEU A 120 -6.84 4.87 16.81
N ILE A 121 -6.97 3.65 17.33
CA ILE A 121 -5.83 2.76 17.64
C ILE A 121 -5.02 2.52 16.35
N GLY A 122 -5.69 2.16 15.25
CA GLY A 122 -5.07 1.97 13.95
C GLY A 122 -4.41 3.25 13.42
N GLY A 123 -5.09 4.39 13.54
CA GLY A 123 -4.55 5.71 13.18
C GLY A 123 -3.25 6.02 13.92
N TYR A 124 -3.22 5.86 15.25
CA TYR A 124 -2.00 6.07 16.04
C TYR A 124 -0.88 5.10 15.68
N CYS A 125 -1.22 3.84 15.34
CA CYS A 125 -0.25 2.87 14.85
C CYS A 125 0.38 3.30 13.51
N LEU A 126 -0.41 3.87 12.59
CA LEU A 126 0.06 4.35 11.28
C LEU A 126 1.07 5.50 11.39
N VAL A 127 0.87 6.41 12.36
CA VAL A 127 1.80 7.52 12.62
C VAL A 127 2.87 7.18 13.66
N CYS A 128 3.10 5.90 13.92
CA CYS A 128 4.12 5.38 14.83
C CYS A 128 4.01 5.87 16.29
N LYS A 129 2.85 6.36 16.73
CA LYS A 129 2.59 6.86 18.09
C LYS A 129 2.03 5.75 18.99
N MET A 130 2.80 4.68 19.19
CA MET A 130 2.33 3.46 19.88
C MET A 130 1.84 3.71 21.32
N LYS A 131 2.43 4.66 22.06
CA LYS A 131 1.96 5.01 23.43
C LYS A 131 0.53 5.57 23.43
N ASN A 132 0.16 6.30 22.38
CA ASN A 132 -1.21 6.82 22.25
C ASN A 132 -2.16 5.71 21.76
N ALA A 133 -1.68 4.79 20.92
CA ALA A 133 -2.46 3.62 20.52
C ALA A 133 -2.83 2.74 21.73
N THR A 134 -1.87 2.47 22.64
CA THR A 134 -2.14 1.74 23.88
C THR A 134 -3.06 2.52 24.82
N LYS A 135 -2.87 3.84 24.93
CA LYS A 135 -3.79 4.67 25.71
C LYS A 135 -5.23 4.59 25.18
N MET A 136 -5.43 4.63 23.85
CA MET A 136 -6.78 4.48 23.28
C MET A 136 -7.38 3.10 23.53
N PHE A 137 -6.54 2.05 23.61
CA PHE A 137 -6.96 0.71 24.01
C PHE A 137 -7.40 0.68 25.48
N ASP A 138 -6.66 1.32 26.38
CA ASP A 138 -7.01 1.42 27.80
C ASP A 138 -8.28 2.28 28.01
N ASP A 139 -8.38 3.40 27.28
CA ASP A 139 -9.54 4.29 27.29
C ASP A 139 -10.80 3.51 26.84
N MET A 140 -10.70 2.66 25.81
CA MET A 140 -11.77 1.78 25.35
C MET A 140 -12.26 0.84 26.47
N VAL A 141 -11.34 0.20 27.20
CA VAL A 141 -11.67 -0.68 28.32
C VAL A 141 -12.33 0.12 29.46
N SER A 142 -11.82 1.32 29.76
CA SER A 142 -12.40 2.21 30.77
C SER A 142 -13.82 2.68 30.40
N TYR A 143 -14.13 2.73 29.10
CA TYR A 143 -15.45 3.02 28.56
C TYR A 143 -16.43 1.83 28.69
N GLY A 144 -15.98 0.70 29.26
CA GLY A 144 -16.75 -0.52 29.41
C GLY A 144 -16.92 -1.31 28.11
N LEU A 145 -16.05 -1.08 27.11
CA LEU A 145 -16.05 -1.82 25.86
C LEU A 145 -15.01 -2.96 25.93
N GLU A 146 -15.39 -4.15 25.48
CA GLU A 146 -14.49 -5.30 25.46
C GLU A 146 -13.65 -5.33 24.17
N PRO A 147 -12.31 -5.35 24.27
CA PRO A 147 -11.44 -5.49 23.11
C PRO A 147 -11.68 -6.81 22.37
N SER A 148 -11.93 -6.70 21.07
CA SER A 148 -12.18 -7.86 20.19
C SER A 148 -10.87 -8.44 19.62
N ASN A 149 -10.97 -9.59 18.96
CA ASN A 149 -9.90 -10.12 18.11
C ASN A 149 -9.35 -9.10 17.10
N ILE A 150 -10.22 -8.25 16.54
CA ILE A 150 -9.83 -7.21 15.60
C ILE A 150 -9.00 -6.14 16.32
N THR A 151 -9.43 -5.72 17.51
CA THR A 151 -8.73 -4.72 18.34
C THR A 151 -7.30 -5.17 18.64
N TYR A 152 -7.12 -6.39 19.14
CA TYR A 152 -5.80 -6.97 19.35
C TYR A 152 -5.00 -7.07 18.05
N GLY A 153 -5.60 -7.56 16.96
CA GLY A 153 -4.90 -7.70 15.68
C GLY A 153 -4.42 -6.37 15.10
N ILE A 154 -5.17 -5.28 15.25
CA ILE A 154 -4.76 -3.93 14.85
C ILE A 154 -3.53 -3.49 15.64
N LEU A 155 -3.57 -3.61 16.97
CA LEU A 155 -2.49 -3.16 17.83
C LEU A 155 -1.21 -3.99 17.63
N ILE A 156 -1.34 -5.33 17.55
CA ILE A 156 -0.23 -6.24 17.22
C ILE A 156 0.38 -5.88 15.86
N ASN A 157 -0.43 -5.64 14.83
CA ASN A 157 0.06 -5.22 13.51
C ASN A 157 0.81 -3.89 13.59
N GLY A 158 0.30 -2.95 14.41
CA GLY A 158 1.00 -1.71 14.73
C GLY A 158 2.39 -1.95 15.30
N TYR A 159 2.52 -2.83 16.31
CA TYR A 159 3.82 -3.21 16.87
C TYR A 159 4.75 -3.88 15.85
N CYS A 160 4.24 -4.84 15.05
CA CYS A 160 4.99 -5.51 13.99
C CYS A 160 5.59 -4.51 12.99
N LYS A 161 4.77 -3.58 12.48
CA LYS A 161 5.20 -2.56 11.50
C LYS A 161 6.18 -1.55 12.09
N ASN A 162 6.11 -1.30 13.39
CA ASN A 162 7.05 -0.47 14.12
C ASN A 162 8.31 -1.23 14.60
N ARG A 163 8.60 -2.42 14.04
CA ARG A 163 9.75 -3.28 14.36
C ARG A 163 9.82 -3.71 15.83
N ARG A 164 8.67 -3.77 16.51
CA ARG A 164 8.52 -4.14 17.93
C ARG A 164 7.75 -5.45 18.07
N ILE A 165 8.21 -6.50 17.38
CA ILE A 165 7.50 -7.78 17.32
C ILE A 165 7.31 -8.44 18.69
N ASP A 166 8.27 -8.28 19.61
CA ASP A 166 8.18 -8.88 20.96
C ASP A 166 6.98 -8.34 21.75
N ASP A 167 6.72 -7.03 21.67
CA ASP A 167 5.52 -6.42 22.26
C ASP A 167 4.24 -6.98 21.62
N GLY A 168 4.25 -7.17 20.29
CA GLY A 168 3.14 -7.81 19.57
C GLY A 168 2.88 -9.25 20.02
N LEU A 169 3.93 -10.04 20.29
CA LEU A 169 3.81 -11.41 20.80
C LEU A 169 3.29 -11.45 22.24
N ILE A 170 3.68 -10.49 23.09
CA ILE A 170 3.13 -10.34 24.44
C ILE A 170 1.62 -10.09 24.37
N LEU A 171 1.18 -9.15 23.52
CA LEU A 171 -0.24 -8.88 23.32
C LEU A 171 -1.02 -10.07 22.75
N PHE A 172 -0.40 -10.84 21.84
CA PHE A 172 -1.02 -12.07 21.34
C PHE A 172 -1.23 -13.10 22.45
N LYS A 173 -0.27 -13.26 23.37
CA LYS A 173 -0.41 -14.14 24.54
C LYS A 173 -1.47 -13.62 25.51
N GLU A 174 -1.56 -12.30 25.71
CA GLU A 174 -2.60 -11.71 26.55
C GLU A 174 -4.01 -11.98 25.98
N MET A 175 -4.18 -11.82 24.66
CA MET A 175 -5.43 -12.14 23.96
C MET A 175 -5.87 -13.59 24.24
N LEU A 176 -4.95 -14.55 24.14
CA LEU A 176 -5.20 -15.95 24.48
C LEU A 176 -5.59 -16.14 25.94
N ARG A 177 -4.89 -15.47 26.88
CA ARG A 177 -5.19 -15.55 28.33
C ARG A 177 -6.58 -15.01 28.67
N LYS A 178 -7.09 -14.06 27.88
CA LYS A 178 -8.47 -13.55 28.01
C LYS A 178 -9.52 -14.47 27.35
N GLY A 179 -9.12 -15.64 26.85
CA GLY A 179 -10.03 -16.62 26.24
C GLY A 179 -10.43 -16.30 24.79
N LEU A 180 -9.82 -15.28 24.17
CA LEU A 180 -10.09 -14.95 22.77
C LEU A 180 -9.35 -15.93 21.85
N LYS A 181 -10.11 -16.68 21.05
CA LYS A 181 -9.55 -17.61 20.05
C LYS A 181 -9.01 -16.83 18.86
N PRO A 182 -7.72 -16.94 18.50
CA PRO A 182 -7.16 -16.19 17.37
C PRO A 182 -7.87 -16.55 16.07
N THR A 183 -8.18 -15.52 15.28
CA THR A 183 -8.70 -15.68 13.91
C THR A 183 -7.56 -15.78 12.91
N THR A 184 -7.87 -16.14 11.65
CA THR A 184 -6.92 -16.07 10.51
C THR A 184 -6.23 -14.71 10.42
N PHE A 185 -6.94 -13.60 10.73
CA PHE A 185 -6.36 -12.27 10.74
C PHE A 185 -5.24 -12.14 11.79
N ASN A 186 -5.48 -12.62 13.02
CA ASN A 186 -4.49 -12.53 14.10
C ASN A 186 -3.22 -13.34 13.78
N TYR A 187 -3.38 -14.56 13.26
CA TYR A 187 -2.25 -15.38 12.82
C TYR A 187 -1.49 -14.72 11.67
N ASN A 188 -2.18 -14.21 10.64
CA ASN A 188 -1.56 -13.54 9.50
C ASN A 188 -0.70 -12.35 9.93
N VAL A 189 -1.17 -11.55 10.89
CA VAL A 189 -0.43 -10.41 11.45
C VAL A 189 0.85 -10.86 12.16
N ILE A 190 0.79 -11.93 12.97
CA ILE A 190 1.96 -12.47 13.67
C ILE A 190 2.96 -13.10 12.69
N LEU A 191 2.47 -13.87 11.72
CA LEU A 191 3.30 -14.50 10.70
C LEU A 191 4.05 -13.44 9.89
N ASP A 192 3.36 -12.42 9.38
CA ASP A 192 3.99 -11.33 8.63
C ASP A 192 5.01 -10.58 9.51
N GLY A 193 4.65 -10.27 10.75
CA GLY A 193 5.55 -9.63 11.71
C GLY A 193 6.82 -10.43 12.02
N LEU A 194 6.71 -11.75 12.23
CA LEU A 194 7.85 -12.63 12.49
C LEU A 194 8.76 -12.75 11.26
N PHE A 195 8.19 -12.88 10.06
CA PHE A 195 8.97 -12.92 8.83
C PHE A 195 9.65 -11.59 8.53
N LEU A 196 9.01 -10.45 8.80
CA LEU A 196 9.62 -9.12 8.67
C LEU A 196 10.77 -8.90 9.66
N ALA A 197 10.70 -9.51 10.85
CA ALA A 197 11.76 -9.49 11.85
C ALA A 197 12.87 -10.54 11.61
N GLY A 198 12.77 -11.35 10.55
CA GLY A 198 13.73 -12.43 10.27
C GLY A 198 13.64 -13.63 11.22
N ARG A 199 12.61 -13.71 12.06
CA ARG A 199 12.41 -14.80 13.05
C ARG A 199 11.71 -16.00 12.41
N THR A 200 12.32 -16.55 11.37
CA THR A 200 11.71 -17.57 10.49
C THR A 200 11.33 -18.85 11.23
N VAL A 201 12.13 -19.30 12.20
CA VAL A 201 11.82 -20.52 13.00
C VAL A 201 10.51 -20.34 13.76
N ALA A 202 10.38 -19.24 14.52
CA ALA A 202 9.16 -18.91 15.25
C ALA A 202 7.95 -18.70 14.31
N ALA A 203 8.17 -18.15 13.11
CA ALA A 203 7.11 -18.02 12.11
C ALA A 203 6.58 -19.39 11.65
N LYS A 204 7.48 -20.36 11.42
CA LYS A 204 7.11 -21.74 11.04
C LYS A 204 6.37 -22.45 12.18
N GLU A 205 6.85 -22.32 13.42
CA GLU A 205 6.15 -22.85 14.60
C GLU A 205 4.73 -22.29 14.70
N LYS A 206 4.57 -20.97 14.55
CA LYS A 206 3.24 -20.34 14.56
C LYS A 206 2.36 -20.73 13.38
N PHE A 207 2.94 -21.01 12.22
CA PHE A 207 2.18 -21.53 11.09
C PHE A 207 1.68 -22.95 11.37
N ASN A 208 2.52 -23.82 11.94
CA ASN A 208 2.11 -25.17 12.32
C ASN A 208 1.03 -25.15 13.42
N GLU A 209 1.16 -24.29 14.42
CA GLU A 209 0.14 -24.08 15.46
C GLU A 209 -1.21 -23.68 14.84
N MET A 210 -1.21 -22.80 13.83
CA MET A 210 -2.43 -22.40 13.11
C MET A 210 -3.07 -23.59 12.38
N VAL A 211 -2.26 -24.45 11.75
CA VAL A 211 -2.72 -25.66 11.05
C VAL A 211 -3.32 -26.66 12.04
N GLU A 212 -2.62 -26.94 13.14
CA GLU A 212 -3.06 -27.90 14.17
C GLU A 212 -4.31 -27.42 14.91
N SER A 213 -4.46 -26.10 15.09
CA SER A 213 -5.66 -25.50 15.70
C SER A 213 -6.91 -25.57 14.80
N GLY A 214 -6.77 -26.00 13.54
CA GLY A 214 -7.88 -26.07 12.59
C GLY A 214 -8.42 -24.72 12.13
N VAL A 215 -7.65 -23.63 12.31
CA VAL A 215 -8.08 -22.30 11.86
C VAL A 215 -8.04 -22.25 10.33
N SER A 216 -9.14 -21.79 9.72
CA SER A 216 -9.24 -21.68 8.26
C SER A 216 -8.08 -20.88 7.69
N MET A 217 -7.25 -21.55 6.88
CA MET A 217 -6.22 -20.88 6.08
C MET A 217 -6.85 -20.30 4.82
N CYS A 218 -6.40 -19.12 4.42
CA CYS A 218 -6.83 -18.49 3.19
C CYS A 218 -5.62 -18.15 2.31
N ILE A 219 -5.88 -17.75 1.07
CA ILE A 219 -4.84 -17.45 0.09
C ILE A 219 -3.85 -16.37 0.59
N SER A 220 -4.30 -15.45 1.45
CA SER A 220 -3.44 -14.42 2.03
C SER A 220 -2.48 -15.00 3.07
N THR A 221 -2.88 -16.02 3.84
CA THR A 221 -1.99 -16.75 4.77
C THR A 221 -0.85 -17.40 3.99
N TYR A 222 -1.17 -18.15 2.94
CA TYR A 222 -0.12 -18.77 2.10
C TYR A 222 0.75 -17.73 1.41
N SER A 223 0.19 -16.60 0.97
CA SER A 223 0.99 -15.51 0.41
C SER A 223 1.98 -14.94 1.42
N ILE A 224 1.58 -14.75 2.68
CA ILE A 224 2.46 -14.26 3.76
C ILE A 224 3.58 -15.27 4.01
N VAL A 225 3.24 -16.56 4.17
CA VAL A 225 4.22 -17.61 4.47
C VAL A 225 5.20 -17.82 3.32
N LEU A 226 4.72 -17.97 2.09
CA LEU A 226 5.59 -18.15 0.92
C LEU A 226 6.49 -16.92 0.71
N CYS A 227 5.94 -15.71 0.80
CA CYS A 227 6.73 -14.48 0.68
C CYS A 227 7.75 -14.36 1.80
N GLY A 228 7.35 -14.68 3.04
CA GLY A 228 8.20 -14.65 4.22
C GLY A 228 9.35 -15.64 4.16
N LEU A 229 9.11 -16.87 3.70
CA LEU A 229 10.15 -17.89 3.49
C LEU A 229 11.13 -17.44 2.40
N CYS A 230 10.65 -16.95 1.26
CA CYS A 230 11.51 -16.46 0.18
C CYS A 230 12.36 -15.26 0.59
N ARG A 231 11.80 -14.31 1.36
CA ARG A 231 12.54 -13.14 1.87
C ARG A 231 13.65 -13.51 2.85
N ASN A 232 13.47 -14.60 3.61
CA ASN A 232 14.41 -15.07 4.61
C ASN A 232 15.27 -16.24 4.12
N ASN A 233 15.58 -16.28 2.82
CA ASN A 233 16.45 -17.27 2.18
C ASN A 233 16.04 -18.74 2.36
N CYS A 234 14.78 -19.01 2.69
CA CYS A 234 14.22 -20.36 2.83
C CYS A 234 13.43 -20.77 1.57
N SER A 235 13.96 -20.46 0.38
CA SER A 235 13.27 -20.68 -0.90
C SER A 235 12.96 -22.15 -1.19
N GLY A 236 13.81 -23.08 -0.73
CA GLY A 236 13.55 -24.53 -0.88
C GLY A 236 12.26 -24.97 -0.17
N GLU A 237 12.08 -24.56 1.08
CA GLU A 237 10.87 -24.85 1.85
C GLU A 237 9.64 -24.15 1.29
N ALA A 238 9.79 -22.93 0.77
CA ALA A 238 8.71 -22.23 0.08
C ALA A 238 8.24 -23.03 -1.14
N ILE A 239 9.16 -23.60 -1.92
CA ILE A 239 8.83 -24.44 -3.07
C ILE A 239 8.15 -25.73 -2.64
N THR A 240 8.64 -26.41 -1.59
CA THR A 240 7.99 -27.61 -1.05
C THR A 240 6.55 -27.32 -0.60
N LEU A 241 6.33 -26.21 0.11
CA LEU A 241 4.99 -25.79 0.50
C LEU A 241 4.12 -25.47 -0.72
N PHE A 242 4.65 -24.73 -1.70
CA PHE A 242 3.92 -24.40 -2.93
C PHE A 242 3.49 -25.65 -3.69
N GLN A 243 4.39 -26.63 -3.88
CA GLN A 243 4.06 -27.89 -4.54
C GLN A 243 2.97 -28.68 -3.81
N LYS A 244 3.01 -28.72 -2.47
CA LYS A 244 1.94 -29.33 -1.65
C LYS A 244 0.59 -28.63 -1.89
N LEU A 245 0.59 -27.30 -1.93
CA LEU A 245 -0.63 -26.51 -2.16
C LEU A 245 -1.14 -26.67 -3.60
N SER A 246 -0.26 -26.78 -4.59
CA SER A 246 -0.63 -27.11 -5.96
C SER A 246 -1.30 -28.47 -6.08
N ALA A 247 -0.82 -29.48 -5.34
CA ALA A 247 -1.42 -30.82 -5.32
C ALA A 247 -2.81 -30.85 -4.66
N MET A 248 -3.16 -29.84 -3.86
CA MET A 248 -4.47 -29.66 -3.25
C MET A 248 -5.43 -28.79 -4.09
N ASP A 249 -5.07 -28.50 -5.36
CA ASP A 249 -5.84 -27.66 -6.29
C ASP A 249 -6.17 -26.26 -5.73
N VAL A 250 -5.25 -25.70 -4.92
CA VAL A 250 -5.39 -24.33 -4.41
C VAL A 250 -5.17 -23.35 -5.57
N LYS A 251 -6.20 -22.59 -5.92
CA LYS A 251 -6.09 -21.52 -6.92
C LYS A 251 -5.22 -20.39 -6.39
N PHE A 252 -4.07 -20.15 -7.01
CA PHE A 252 -3.19 -19.05 -6.66
C PHE A 252 -3.54 -17.77 -7.40
N ASN A 253 -3.23 -16.63 -6.79
CA ASN A 253 -3.25 -15.34 -7.50
C ASN A 253 -1.89 -15.09 -8.17
N ILE A 254 -1.87 -14.15 -9.11
CA ILE A 254 -0.65 -13.78 -9.86
C ILE A 254 0.50 -13.34 -8.93
N ARG A 255 0.19 -12.78 -7.76
CA ARG A 255 1.20 -12.36 -6.77
C ARG A 255 1.96 -13.55 -6.20
N ILE A 256 1.27 -14.62 -5.81
CA ILE A 256 1.92 -15.85 -5.31
C ILE A 256 2.76 -16.48 -6.43
N VAL A 257 2.22 -16.56 -7.64
CA VAL A 257 2.95 -17.10 -8.80
C VAL A 257 4.25 -16.32 -9.03
N ASN A 258 4.20 -14.99 -9.03
CA ASN A 258 5.40 -14.15 -9.16
C ASN A 258 6.41 -14.39 -8.02
N ILE A 259 5.96 -14.51 -6.77
CA ILE A 259 6.85 -14.83 -5.64
C ILE A 259 7.55 -16.16 -5.85
N MET A 260 6.84 -17.17 -6.36
CA MET A 260 7.39 -18.50 -6.57
C MET A 260 8.32 -18.56 -7.78
N ILE A 261 8.02 -17.86 -8.87
CA ILE A 261 8.94 -17.69 -10.00
C ILE A 261 10.29 -17.17 -9.50
N ASP A 262 10.30 -16.08 -8.72
CA ASP A 262 11.55 -15.55 -8.15
C ASP A 262 12.25 -16.57 -7.23
N ALA A 263 11.47 -17.33 -6.45
CA ALA A 263 12.01 -18.37 -5.58
C ALA A 263 12.70 -19.49 -6.36
N PHE A 264 12.10 -19.95 -7.47
CA PHE A 264 12.68 -20.97 -8.34
C PHE A 264 14.00 -20.52 -8.97
N PHE A 265 14.08 -19.28 -9.44
CA PHE A 265 15.34 -18.70 -9.95
C PHE A 265 16.43 -18.63 -8.87
N ARG A 266 16.10 -18.27 -7.63
CA ARG A 266 17.07 -18.22 -6.52
C ARG A 266 17.71 -19.57 -6.20
N VAL A 267 16.97 -20.66 -6.40
CA VAL A 267 17.46 -22.03 -6.18
C VAL A 267 17.94 -22.72 -7.47
N GLN A 268 18.16 -21.95 -8.55
CA GLN A 268 18.63 -22.44 -9.85
C GLN A 268 17.70 -23.47 -10.53
N ARG A 269 16.41 -23.47 -10.20
CA ARG A 269 15.38 -24.33 -10.82
C ARG A 269 14.69 -23.59 -11.96
N LYS A 270 15.47 -23.17 -12.96
CA LYS A 270 15.03 -22.33 -14.09
C LYS A 270 13.85 -22.92 -14.86
N GLN A 271 13.88 -24.23 -15.13
CA GLN A 271 12.85 -24.87 -15.94
C GLN A 271 11.47 -24.79 -15.27
N GLU A 272 11.41 -25.03 -13.96
CA GLU A 272 10.14 -24.93 -13.21
C GLU A 272 9.62 -23.50 -13.12
N ALA A 273 10.52 -22.50 -13.08
CA ALA A 273 10.12 -21.10 -13.17
C ALA A 273 9.44 -20.80 -14.52
N LYS A 274 9.99 -21.35 -15.62
CA LYS A 274 9.40 -21.22 -16.97
C LYS A 274 8.08 -21.96 -17.10
N ASP A 275 8.00 -23.18 -16.58
CA ASP A 275 6.77 -23.99 -16.62
C ASP A 275 5.65 -23.29 -15.85
N LEU A 276 5.98 -22.74 -14.66
CA LEU A 276 5.05 -21.96 -13.87
C LEU A 276 4.59 -20.67 -14.59
N PHE A 277 5.49 -20.00 -15.31
CA PHE A 277 5.14 -18.84 -16.13
C PHE A 277 4.22 -19.21 -17.30
N ALA A 278 4.51 -20.31 -18.00
CA ALA A 278 3.67 -20.81 -19.10
C ALA A 278 2.26 -21.22 -18.62
N ALA A 279 2.18 -21.74 -17.38
CA ALA A 279 0.91 -22.13 -16.76
C ALA A 279 0.02 -20.95 -16.31
N ILE A 280 0.50 -19.70 -16.37
CA ILE A 280 -0.28 -18.51 -15.92
C ILE A 280 -1.61 -18.42 -16.68
N THR A 281 -1.55 -18.44 -18.01
CA THR A 281 -2.75 -18.33 -18.86
C THR A 281 -3.67 -19.53 -18.71
N ALA A 282 -3.09 -20.74 -18.60
CA ALA A 282 -3.85 -21.97 -18.39
C ALA A 282 -4.64 -21.96 -17.06
N ASN A 283 -4.13 -21.26 -16.04
CA ASN A 283 -4.78 -21.09 -14.75
C ASN A 283 -5.77 -19.90 -14.73
N GLY A 284 -6.10 -19.31 -15.88
CA GLY A 284 -7.03 -18.18 -15.98
C GLY A 284 -6.48 -16.87 -15.41
N LEU A 285 -5.16 -16.76 -15.24
CA LEU A 285 -4.49 -15.54 -14.78
C LEU A 285 -3.91 -14.77 -15.98
N VAL A 286 -3.69 -13.47 -15.79
CA VAL A 286 -3.08 -12.61 -16.80
C VAL A 286 -1.71 -12.15 -16.31
N ALA A 287 -0.66 -12.46 -17.08
CA ALA A 287 0.67 -11.93 -16.83
C ALA A 287 0.67 -10.41 -17.06
N ASN A 288 1.21 -9.66 -16.09
CA ASN A 288 1.31 -8.20 -16.19
C ASN A 288 2.76 -7.76 -16.39
N VAL A 289 2.97 -6.45 -16.59
CA VAL A 289 4.30 -5.84 -16.76
C VAL A 289 5.28 -6.29 -15.68
N PHE A 290 4.82 -6.44 -14.43
CA PHE A 290 5.66 -6.92 -13.35
C PHE A 290 6.10 -8.38 -13.54
N THR A 291 5.18 -9.29 -13.89
CA THR A 291 5.47 -10.71 -14.15
C THR A 291 6.51 -10.88 -15.27
N TYR A 292 6.34 -10.18 -16.40
CA TYR A 292 7.31 -10.20 -17.50
C TYR A 292 8.66 -9.62 -17.08
N SER A 293 8.67 -8.47 -16.38
CA SER A 293 9.91 -7.86 -15.89
C SER A 293 10.67 -8.79 -14.94
N LEU A 294 9.96 -9.54 -14.09
CA LEU A 294 10.55 -10.49 -13.16
C LEU A 294 11.24 -11.64 -13.91
N MET A 295 10.56 -12.24 -14.87
CA MET A 295 11.13 -13.29 -15.71
C MET A 295 12.35 -12.79 -16.48
N MET A 296 12.22 -11.67 -17.20
CA MET A 296 13.32 -11.13 -18.00
C MET A 296 14.55 -10.81 -17.14
N THR A 297 14.36 -10.14 -16.00
CA THR A 297 15.47 -9.76 -15.14
C THR A 297 16.18 -10.95 -14.52
N ASN A 298 15.46 -12.03 -14.20
CA ASN A 298 16.07 -13.26 -13.72
C ASN A 298 16.74 -14.07 -14.84
N LEU A 299 16.17 -14.12 -16.04
CA LEU A 299 16.81 -14.74 -17.22
C LEU A 299 18.13 -14.03 -17.60
N ILE A 300 18.14 -12.69 -17.57
CA ILE A 300 19.37 -11.90 -17.80
C ILE A 300 20.42 -12.21 -16.71
N LYS A 301 20.02 -12.33 -15.45
CA LYS A 301 20.94 -12.70 -14.35
C LYS A 301 21.56 -14.08 -14.54
N GLU A 302 20.85 -15.02 -15.14
CA GLU A 302 21.37 -16.36 -15.48
C GLU A 302 22.16 -16.38 -16.81
N GLY A 303 22.24 -15.26 -17.54
CA GLY A 303 22.94 -15.17 -18.82
C GLY A 303 22.12 -15.59 -20.04
N SER A 304 20.82 -15.86 -19.87
CA SER A 304 19.90 -16.24 -20.95
C SER A 304 19.26 -15.00 -21.58
N VAL A 305 20.08 -14.12 -22.13
CA VAL A 305 19.66 -12.78 -22.56
C VAL A 305 18.75 -12.83 -23.80
N GLU A 306 19.01 -13.73 -24.76
CA GLU A 306 18.16 -13.92 -25.94
C GLU A 306 16.73 -14.37 -25.60
N GLU A 307 16.59 -15.22 -24.59
CA GLU A 307 15.28 -15.65 -24.10
C GLU A 307 14.51 -14.46 -23.49
N ALA A 308 15.21 -13.57 -22.79
CA ALA A 308 14.60 -12.37 -22.22
C ALA A 308 14.09 -11.42 -23.33
N ASP A 309 14.83 -11.25 -24.42
CA ASP A 309 14.40 -10.42 -25.56
C ASP A 309 13.21 -11.03 -26.29
N THR A 310 13.22 -12.34 -26.50
CA THR A 310 12.06 -13.07 -27.06
C THR A 310 10.82 -12.87 -26.18
N LEU A 311 11.00 -12.93 -24.87
CA LEU A 311 9.93 -12.70 -23.91
C LEU A 311 9.40 -11.26 -23.96
N PHE A 312 10.26 -10.26 -24.14
CA PHE A 312 9.86 -8.87 -24.33
C PHE A 312 8.96 -8.68 -25.56
N LEU A 313 9.33 -9.29 -26.70
CA LEU A 313 8.54 -9.23 -27.91
C LEU A 313 7.16 -9.88 -27.71
N SER A 314 7.12 -11.06 -27.07
CA SER A 314 5.86 -11.72 -26.74
C SER A 314 4.95 -10.88 -25.84
N MET A 315 5.55 -10.12 -24.90
CA MET A 315 4.82 -9.20 -24.02
C MET A 315 4.15 -8.09 -24.83
N GLU A 316 4.89 -7.43 -25.73
CA GLU A 316 4.32 -6.36 -26.56
C GLU A 316 3.23 -6.88 -27.50
N MET A 317 3.38 -8.09 -28.05
CA MET A 317 2.35 -8.75 -28.87
C MET A 317 1.08 -9.10 -28.08
N SER A 318 1.21 -9.41 -26.79
CA SER A 318 0.05 -9.69 -25.91
C SER A 318 -0.77 -8.46 -25.53
N GLY A 319 -0.37 -7.25 -25.99
CA GLY A 319 -1.01 -5.99 -25.62
C GLY A 319 -0.54 -5.43 -24.26
N CYS A 320 0.42 -6.09 -23.60
CA CYS A 320 1.02 -5.63 -22.36
C CYS A 320 2.13 -4.61 -22.67
N THR A 321 1.89 -3.33 -22.41
CA THR A 321 2.84 -2.26 -22.75
C THR A 321 3.91 -2.07 -21.67
N SER A 322 5.17 -2.01 -22.09
CA SER A 322 6.28 -1.73 -21.17
C SER A 322 6.23 -0.29 -20.67
N ASN A 323 6.44 -0.12 -19.36
CA ASN A 323 6.51 1.18 -18.69
C ASN A 323 7.95 1.62 -18.44
N SER A 324 8.14 2.89 -18.07
CA SER A 324 9.48 3.45 -17.79
C SER A 324 10.26 2.63 -16.75
N TRP A 325 9.59 2.19 -15.67
CA TRP A 325 10.22 1.39 -14.61
C TRP A 325 10.80 0.07 -15.13
N MET A 326 10.04 -0.68 -15.93
CA MET A 326 10.47 -1.97 -16.48
C MET A 326 11.69 -1.81 -17.40
N LEU A 327 11.66 -0.84 -18.31
CA LEU A 327 12.77 -0.60 -19.24
C LEU A 327 14.03 -0.18 -18.47
N ASN A 328 13.91 0.72 -17.50
CA ASN A 328 15.02 1.11 -16.63
C ASN A 328 15.59 -0.08 -15.84
N LEU A 329 14.73 -0.98 -15.35
CA LEU A 329 15.16 -2.18 -14.63
C LEU A 329 15.92 -3.14 -15.54
N ILE A 330 15.45 -3.39 -16.76
CA ILE A 330 16.13 -4.25 -17.75
C ILE A 330 17.49 -3.67 -18.14
N ILE A 331 17.55 -2.35 -18.44
CA ILE A 331 18.80 -1.65 -18.76
C ILE A 331 19.83 -1.87 -17.65
N ARG A 332 19.46 -1.66 -16.39
CA ARG A 332 20.37 -1.91 -15.24
C ARG A 332 20.87 -3.35 -15.21
N ARG A 333 20.03 -4.36 -15.43
CA ARG A 333 20.43 -5.77 -15.41
C ARG A 333 21.36 -6.15 -16.58
N LEU A 334 21.09 -5.62 -17.77
CA LEU A 334 21.96 -5.85 -18.94
C LEU A 334 23.35 -5.23 -18.71
N LEU A 335 23.40 -4.02 -18.18
CA LEU A 335 24.64 -3.33 -17.83
C LEU A 335 25.43 -4.08 -16.74
N GLU A 336 24.77 -4.60 -15.70
CA GLU A 336 25.42 -5.44 -14.68
C GLU A 336 26.08 -6.70 -15.29
N LYS A 337 25.52 -7.24 -16.37
CA LYS A 337 26.06 -8.39 -17.10
C LYS A 337 27.10 -8.02 -18.17
N GLY A 338 27.25 -6.74 -18.50
CA GLY A 338 28.14 -6.28 -19.56
C GLY A 338 27.54 -6.37 -20.96
N GLU A 339 26.22 -6.56 -21.07
CA GLU A 339 25.48 -6.61 -22.34
C GLU A 339 25.20 -5.18 -22.85
N ILE A 340 26.26 -4.45 -23.21
CA ILE A 340 26.20 -3.01 -23.48
C ILE A 340 25.34 -2.69 -24.72
N VAL A 341 25.48 -3.48 -25.78
CA VAL A 341 24.73 -3.27 -27.04
C VAL A 341 23.24 -3.42 -26.78
N LYS A 342 22.84 -4.50 -26.10
CA LYS A 342 21.43 -4.73 -25.76
C LYS A 342 20.91 -3.67 -24.81
N ALA A 343 21.69 -3.25 -23.81
CA ALA A 343 21.32 -2.13 -22.95
C ALA A 343 21.04 -0.86 -23.77
N GLY A 344 21.88 -0.58 -24.78
CA GLY A 344 21.67 0.49 -25.74
C GLY A 344 20.36 0.37 -26.53
N CYS A 345 19.99 -0.82 -27.00
CA CYS A 345 18.71 -1.06 -27.67
C CYS A 345 17.51 -0.74 -26.76
N TYR A 346 17.56 -1.12 -25.48
CA TYR A 346 16.49 -0.78 -24.52
C TYR A 346 16.46 0.72 -24.19
N MET A 347 17.59 1.41 -24.19
CA MET A 347 17.63 2.87 -24.05
C MET A 347 16.95 3.58 -25.22
N SER A 348 17.19 3.13 -26.45
CA SER A 348 16.47 3.66 -27.62
C SER A 348 14.96 3.44 -27.51
N LYS A 349 14.51 2.33 -26.89
CA LYS A 349 13.08 2.10 -26.60
C LYS A 349 12.52 3.07 -25.56
N VAL A 350 13.30 3.44 -24.53
CA VAL A 350 12.93 4.48 -23.56
C VAL A 350 12.72 5.81 -24.28
N ASP A 351 13.63 6.18 -25.17
CA ASP A 351 13.55 7.42 -25.97
C ASP A 351 12.35 7.42 -26.91
N ALA A 352 12.12 6.32 -27.63
CA ALA A 352 10.99 6.18 -28.55
C ALA A 352 9.64 6.32 -27.85
N LYS A 353 9.54 5.90 -26.58
CA LYS A 353 8.32 6.04 -25.75
C LYS A 353 8.25 7.36 -24.98
N SER A 354 9.18 8.30 -25.23
CA SER A 354 9.30 9.57 -24.49
C SER A 354 9.41 9.39 -22.97
N TYR A 355 9.97 8.27 -22.52
CA TYR A 355 10.25 8.04 -21.11
C TYR A 355 11.62 8.63 -20.73
N SER A 356 11.82 8.87 -19.44
CA SER A 356 13.11 9.28 -18.88
C SER A 356 13.83 8.11 -18.23
N LEU A 357 15.17 8.15 -18.27
CA LEU A 357 15.97 7.28 -17.41
C LEU A 357 15.82 7.71 -15.95
N GLU A 358 15.61 6.75 -15.07
CA GLU A 358 15.59 6.97 -13.63
C GLU A 358 16.97 7.45 -13.16
N ALA A 359 17.01 8.33 -12.16
CA ALA A 359 18.26 8.84 -11.59
C ALA A 359 19.25 7.72 -11.19
N LYS A 360 18.72 6.61 -10.66
CA LYS A 360 19.52 5.41 -10.34
C LYS A 360 20.16 4.77 -11.57
N THR A 361 19.46 4.72 -12.69
CA THR A 361 19.97 4.18 -13.96
C THR A 361 21.03 5.11 -14.54
N VAL A 362 20.82 6.42 -14.50
CA VAL A 362 21.79 7.42 -14.95
C VAL A 362 23.07 7.37 -14.10
N SER A 363 22.93 7.33 -12.77
CA SER A 363 24.08 7.18 -11.87
C SER A 363 24.86 5.90 -12.14
N PHE A 364 24.16 4.79 -12.42
CA PHE A 364 24.82 3.53 -12.76
C PHE A 364 25.59 3.62 -14.09
N LEU A 365 25.02 4.27 -15.10
CA LEU A 365 25.72 4.54 -16.37
C LEU A 365 26.98 5.38 -16.16
N ILE A 366 26.88 6.49 -15.41
CA ILE A 366 28.05 7.31 -15.07
C ILE A 366 29.13 6.45 -14.40
N SER A 367 28.76 5.58 -13.45
CA SER A 367 29.72 4.71 -12.76
C SER A 367 30.42 3.72 -13.69
N LEU A 368 29.74 3.21 -14.72
CA LEU A 368 30.27 2.21 -15.64
C LEU A 368 31.11 2.81 -16.77
N PHE A 369 30.81 4.04 -17.20
CA PHE A 369 31.38 4.67 -18.38
C PHE A 369 32.25 5.91 -18.10
N SER A 370 32.32 6.39 -16.86
CA SER A 370 33.25 7.48 -16.45
C SER A 370 34.73 7.07 -16.59
N GLY A 371 35.66 7.99 -16.33
CA GLY A 371 37.09 7.81 -16.59
C GLY A 371 37.74 6.55 -15.97
N LYS A 372 37.20 6.05 -14.85
CA LYS A 372 37.63 4.79 -14.17
C LYS A 372 36.63 3.63 -14.35
N GLY A 373 35.62 3.80 -15.19
CA GLY A 373 34.52 2.88 -15.38
C GLY A 373 34.93 1.62 -16.17
N LYS A 374 34.37 0.48 -15.78
CA LYS A 374 34.68 -0.85 -16.35
C LYS A 374 34.42 -0.95 -17.86
N TYR A 375 33.49 -0.17 -18.40
CA TYR A 375 33.04 -0.26 -19.80
C TYR A 375 33.31 1.02 -20.60
N ARG A 376 34.26 1.87 -20.17
CA ARG A 376 34.58 3.14 -20.83
C ARG A 376 34.76 3.02 -22.34
N GLU A 377 35.54 2.04 -22.80
CA GLU A 377 35.82 1.84 -24.23
C GLU A 377 34.58 1.47 -25.05
N HIS A 378 33.53 0.97 -24.38
CA HIS A 378 32.27 0.59 -24.99
C HIS A 378 31.23 1.72 -25.01
N ILE A 379 31.58 2.95 -24.61
CA ILE A 379 30.65 4.10 -24.62
C ILE A 379 30.05 4.36 -26.01
N ARG A 380 30.84 4.11 -27.07
CA ARG A 380 30.42 4.24 -28.47
C ARG A 380 29.33 3.25 -28.88
N LEU A 381 29.10 2.19 -28.10
CA LEU A 381 28.02 1.23 -28.32
C LEU A 381 26.67 1.71 -27.76
N LEU A 382 26.65 2.79 -26.97
CA LEU A 382 25.42 3.41 -26.49
C LEU A 382 24.81 4.33 -27.56
N PRO A 383 23.48 4.58 -27.53
CA PRO A 383 22.86 5.54 -28.42
C PRO A 383 23.49 6.93 -28.26
N THR A 384 23.56 7.70 -29.34
CA THR A 384 24.21 9.03 -29.40
C THR A 384 23.78 9.98 -28.28
N LYS A 385 22.49 9.96 -27.93
CA LYS A 385 21.92 10.73 -26.81
C LYS A 385 22.60 10.47 -25.46
N TYR A 386 23.24 9.33 -25.25
CA TYR A 386 23.88 8.94 -23.98
C TYR A 386 25.41 8.99 -24.03
N GLN A 387 26.00 9.35 -25.17
CA GLN A 387 27.45 9.44 -25.35
C GLN A 387 28.05 10.70 -24.69
N PHE A 388 27.23 11.67 -24.24
CA PHE A 388 27.70 12.83 -23.44
C PHE A 388 28.41 12.44 -22.14
N LEU A 389 28.28 11.19 -21.69
CA LEU A 389 29.05 10.64 -20.58
C LEU A 389 30.58 10.64 -20.86
N GLU A 390 30.99 10.76 -22.11
CA GLU A 390 32.39 10.93 -22.53
C GLU A 390 32.92 12.32 -22.14
N GLU A 391 32.07 13.36 -22.22
CA GLU A 391 32.42 14.76 -21.91
C GLU A 391 32.35 15.05 -20.40
N ALA A 392 31.44 14.40 -19.66
CA ALA A 392 31.38 14.53 -18.20
C ALA A 392 32.65 13.99 -17.49
N ALA A 393 33.48 13.21 -18.18
CA ALA A 393 34.73 12.63 -17.69
C ALA A 393 35.99 13.44 -18.03
N THR A 394 35.92 14.46 -18.90
CA THR A 394 37.06 15.32 -19.23
C THR A 394 37.17 16.56 -18.32
N VAL A 395 36.13 16.88 -17.55
CA VAL A 395 36.10 18.06 -16.66
C VAL A 395 36.93 17.87 -15.38
N GLU A 396 37.35 16.65 -15.03
CA GLU A 396 38.28 16.42 -13.90
C GLU A 396 39.75 16.82 -14.20
N TRP A 397 40.08 17.31 -15.41
CA TRP A 397 41.45 17.72 -15.76
C TRP A 397 41.77 19.22 -15.58
N PHE A 398 40.87 20.02 -15.02
CA PHE A 398 41.09 21.46 -14.75
C PHE A 398 40.95 21.86 -13.27
N ALA A 399 41.04 20.93 -12.33
CA ALA A 399 41.05 21.22 -10.90
C ALA A 399 42.24 20.57 -10.19
N THR A 400 43.44 21.01 -10.56
CA THR A 400 44.63 21.07 -9.70
C THR A 400 45.04 22.52 -9.62
#